data_AF-A0A2V9KNZ2-F1
#
_entry.id   AF-A0A2V9KNZ2-F1
#
_cell.length_a   1.000
_cell.length_b   1.000
_cell.length_c   1.000
_cell.angle_alpha   90.00
_cell.angle_beta   90.00
_cell.angle_gamma   90.00
#
_symmetry.space_group_name_H-M   'P 1'
#
loop_
_entity.id
_entity.type
_entity.pdbx_description
1 polymer ?
#
loop_
_entity_poly.entity_id
_entity_poly.type
_entity_poly.pdbx_seq_one_letter_code
_entity_poly.pdbx_strand_id
1 'polypeptide(L)'
;FERVQDPEEKEALARFEETLLRRLREASGLDATARYGELTVRDVKAELRDPSQTVFSEAEKLRHRELSAAVAVIRRKMARFGTRALSVVNVPGPPNGPGVPATHVLVGGDFRHPAKAVEPGFPSAITGNSDPAEIQLDRYMAFPTRGRRLALARWIADPDNPLTARVMVNRIWQHHFGRGIVETASDFGRNGSRPTHPELLDWLALKFIEEKWSIKAIHRLMLDSSTYRQASANPAAEGNGSDPENTLLWRFRTRRLDAEEIRDSILWTSGRLSLRAQRLSPDGSGSRRPGAKSGRGRGMGIERRGAGLPPALDLHFPAALAPPSPDACF
;
A
#
# COMPACT_ATOMS: atom_id res chain seq x y z
N PHE A 1 -3.71 -27.22 -3.67
CA PHE A 1 -5.16 -26.89 -3.64
C PHE A 1 -5.91 -28.15 -3.27
N GLU A 2 -6.29 -28.32 -2.00
CA GLU A 2 -7.27 -29.35 -1.66
C GLU A 2 -8.57 -29.02 -2.41
N ARG A 3 -9.06 -29.97 -3.21
CA ARG A 3 -10.22 -29.74 -4.10
C ARG A 3 -11.51 -29.58 -3.32
N VAL A 4 -11.54 -30.10 -2.09
CA VAL A 4 -12.66 -30.12 -1.19
C VAL A 4 -12.12 -29.99 0.24
N GLN A 5 -12.76 -29.18 1.08
CA GLN A 5 -12.38 -28.99 2.49
C GLN A 5 -13.15 -29.88 3.45
N ASP A 6 -14.27 -30.45 3.00
CA ASP A 6 -15.11 -31.38 3.77
C ASP A 6 -14.52 -32.81 3.72
N PRO A 7 -14.28 -33.46 4.89
CA PRO A 7 -13.76 -34.82 4.94
C PRO A 7 -14.68 -35.86 4.30
N GLU A 8 -16.01 -35.71 4.43
CA GLU A 8 -16.96 -36.70 3.90
C GLU A 8 -17.00 -36.67 2.37
N GLU A 9 -17.01 -35.47 1.80
CA GLU A 9 -16.94 -35.29 0.34
C GLU A 9 -15.60 -35.76 -0.23
N LYS A 10 -14.51 -35.62 0.52
CA LYS A 10 -13.17 -36.09 0.13
C LYS A 10 -13.12 -37.61 0.07
N GLU A 11 -13.72 -38.30 1.04
CA GLU A 11 -13.82 -39.77 1.02
C GLU A 11 -14.73 -40.27 -0.10
N ALA A 12 -15.88 -39.64 -0.30
CA ALA A 12 -16.80 -39.99 -1.38
C ALA A 12 -16.16 -39.82 -2.76
N LEU A 13 -15.41 -38.73 -2.97
CA LEU A 13 -14.67 -38.47 -4.20
C LEU A 13 -13.59 -39.52 -4.43
N ALA A 14 -12.82 -39.88 -3.39
CA ALA A 14 -11.76 -40.87 -3.49
C ALA A 14 -12.31 -42.25 -3.89
N ARG A 15 -13.41 -42.70 -3.26
CA ARG A 15 -14.07 -43.98 -3.61
C ARG A 15 -14.57 -44.02 -5.05
N PHE A 16 -15.11 -42.89 -5.53
CA PHE A 16 -15.56 -42.75 -6.91
C PHE A 16 -14.39 -42.76 -7.91
N GLU A 17 -13.32 -42.00 -7.63
CA GLU A 17 -12.11 -41.93 -8.46
C GLU A 17 -11.42 -43.31 -8.56
N GLU A 18 -11.34 -44.06 -7.45
CA GLU A 18 -10.74 -45.41 -7.44
C GLU A 18 -11.49 -46.40 -8.34
N THR A 19 -12.83 -46.37 -8.30
CA THR A 19 -13.68 -47.24 -9.13
C THR A 19 -13.51 -46.93 -10.62
N LEU A 20 -13.36 -45.64 -10.94
CA LEU A 20 -13.25 -45.15 -12.31
C LEU A 20 -11.85 -45.43 -12.91
N LEU A 21 -10.80 -45.28 -12.10
CA LEU A 21 -9.44 -45.68 -12.47
C LEU A 21 -9.33 -47.19 -12.72
N ARG A 22 -10.06 -48.02 -11.95
CA ARG A 22 -10.13 -49.46 -12.19
C ARG A 22 -10.74 -49.80 -13.56
N ARG A 23 -11.89 -49.20 -13.91
CA ARG A 23 -12.53 -49.40 -15.23
C ARG A 23 -11.65 -48.95 -16.39
N LEU A 24 -10.92 -47.86 -16.22
CA LEU A 24 -10.02 -47.33 -17.25
C LEU A 24 -8.83 -48.26 -17.50
N ARG A 25 -8.29 -48.90 -16.46
CA ARG A 25 -7.25 -49.94 -16.56
C ARG A 25 -7.75 -51.17 -17.32
N GLU A 26 -8.97 -51.62 -17.04
CA GLU A 26 -9.58 -52.78 -17.69
C GLU A 26 -9.84 -52.56 -19.19
N ALA A 27 -10.28 -51.36 -19.58
CA ALA A 27 -10.66 -51.05 -20.95
C ALA A 27 -9.47 -50.75 -21.89
N SER A 28 -8.33 -50.30 -21.36
CA SER A 28 -7.18 -49.90 -22.17
C SER A 28 -6.21 -51.04 -22.52
N GLY A 29 -6.46 -52.27 -22.03
CA GLY A 29 -5.73 -53.49 -22.42
C GLY A 29 -4.23 -53.49 -22.09
N LEU A 30 -3.77 -52.59 -21.23
CA LEU A 30 -2.37 -52.40 -20.88
C LEU A 30 -2.01 -53.22 -19.64
N ASP A 31 -0.91 -53.98 -19.73
CA ASP A 31 -0.43 -54.87 -18.68
C ASP A 31 -0.18 -54.16 -17.34
N ALA A 32 -0.64 -54.77 -16.25
CA ALA A 32 -1.03 -54.11 -15.01
C ALA A 32 0.14 -53.64 -14.11
N THR A 33 1.39 -53.79 -14.54
CA THR A 33 2.57 -53.53 -13.70
C THR A 33 3.52 -52.47 -14.26
N ALA A 34 3.45 -52.13 -15.55
CA ALA A 34 4.42 -51.20 -16.16
C ALA A 34 3.96 -49.73 -16.23
N ARG A 35 2.66 -49.44 -16.08
CA ARG A 35 2.10 -48.09 -16.33
C ARG A 35 1.35 -47.45 -15.16
N TYR A 36 1.33 -48.11 -14.01
CA TYR A 36 0.36 -47.81 -12.94
C TYR A 36 0.64 -46.53 -12.14
N GLY A 37 1.79 -45.87 -12.35
CA GLY A 37 2.13 -44.60 -11.70
C GLY A 37 1.67 -43.33 -12.43
N GLU A 38 1.16 -43.41 -13.67
CA GLU A 38 1.05 -42.21 -14.54
C GLU A 38 -0.37 -41.72 -14.84
N LEU A 39 -1.42 -42.52 -14.60
CA LEU A 39 -2.79 -42.12 -14.95
C LEU A 39 -3.35 -41.11 -13.93
N THR A 40 -3.57 -39.89 -14.40
CA THR A 40 -4.09 -38.75 -13.62
C THR A 40 -5.54 -38.41 -13.98
N VAL A 41 -6.18 -37.58 -13.15
CA VAL A 41 -7.53 -37.04 -13.40
C VAL A 41 -7.62 -36.21 -14.70
N ARG A 42 -6.47 -35.78 -15.26
CA ARG A 42 -6.44 -35.12 -16.57
C ARG A 42 -6.68 -36.11 -17.71
N ASP A 43 -6.20 -37.34 -17.56
CA ASP A 43 -6.34 -38.40 -18.57
C ASP A 43 -7.80 -38.87 -18.63
N VAL A 44 -8.46 -39.00 -17.47
CA VAL A 44 -9.92 -39.21 -17.38
C VAL A 44 -10.73 -38.14 -18.13
N LYS A 45 -10.31 -36.87 -18.10
CA LYS A 45 -10.97 -35.77 -18.82
C LYS A 45 -10.64 -35.75 -20.32
N ALA A 46 -9.44 -36.20 -20.70
CA ALA A 46 -9.06 -36.35 -22.09
C ALA A 46 -9.88 -37.47 -22.74
N GLU A 47 -10.05 -38.59 -22.03
CA GLU A 47 -10.83 -39.73 -22.49
C GLU A 47 -12.31 -39.44 -22.63
N LEU A 48 -12.88 -38.59 -21.76
CA LEU A 48 -14.27 -38.17 -21.89
C LEU A 48 -14.55 -37.30 -23.15
N ARG A 49 -13.50 -36.80 -23.81
CA ARG A 49 -13.60 -36.05 -25.06
C ARG A 49 -13.44 -36.94 -26.29
N ASP A 50 -12.89 -38.15 -26.15
CA ASP A 50 -12.73 -39.09 -27.25
C ASP A 50 -14.03 -39.89 -27.47
N PRO A 51 -14.67 -39.79 -28.65
CA PRO A 51 -15.91 -40.49 -28.95
C PRO A 51 -15.78 -42.01 -29.09
N SER A 52 -14.55 -42.52 -29.28
CA SER A 52 -14.28 -43.91 -29.69
C SER A 52 -14.15 -44.91 -28.54
N GLN A 53 -14.07 -44.43 -27.29
CA GLN A 53 -13.82 -45.28 -26.13
C GLN A 53 -15.09 -45.68 -25.35
N THR A 54 -15.09 -46.92 -24.85
CA THR A 54 -16.19 -47.59 -24.13
C THR A 54 -16.10 -47.51 -22.60
N VAL A 55 -15.12 -46.77 -22.06
CA VAL A 55 -14.84 -46.68 -20.61
C VAL A 55 -16.01 -46.09 -19.82
N PHE A 56 -16.78 -45.18 -20.43
CA PHE A 56 -17.93 -44.51 -19.82
C PHE A 56 -19.23 -44.93 -20.50
N SER A 57 -20.24 -45.22 -19.70
CA SER A 57 -21.60 -45.42 -20.21
C SER A 57 -22.18 -44.11 -20.76
N GLU A 58 -23.11 -44.20 -21.71
CA GLU A 58 -23.79 -43.03 -22.28
C GLU A 58 -24.54 -42.22 -21.20
N ALA A 59 -25.08 -42.89 -20.17
CA ALA A 59 -25.71 -42.24 -19.02
C ALA A 59 -24.71 -41.42 -18.18
N GLU A 60 -23.48 -41.93 -17.98
CA GLU A 60 -22.42 -41.21 -17.25
C GLU A 60 -21.91 -40.00 -18.05
N LYS A 61 -21.80 -40.13 -19.39
CA LYS A 61 -21.43 -39.02 -20.29
C LYS A 61 -22.50 -37.91 -20.26
N LEU A 62 -23.78 -38.28 -20.30
CA LEU A 62 -24.89 -37.31 -20.20
C LEU A 62 -24.88 -36.59 -18.85
N ARG A 63 -24.75 -37.34 -17.75
CA ARG A 63 -24.68 -36.79 -16.39
C ARG A 63 -23.50 -35.84 -16.21
N HIS A 64 -22.33 -36.15 -16.80
CA HIS A 64 -21.19 -35.24 -16.77
C HIS A 64 -21.47 -33.92 -17.50
N ARG A 65 -22.12 -33.96 -18.66
CA ARG A 65 -22.49 -32.76 -19.42
C ARG A 65 -23.45 -31.87 -18.64
N GLU A 66 -24.48 -32.46 -18.04
CA GLU A 66 -25.45 -31.76 -17.20
C GLU A 66 -24.80 -31.10 -15.98
N LEU A 67 -24.01 -31.86 -15.22
CA LEU A 67 -23.31 -31.35 -14.04
C LEU A 67 -22.28 -30.28 -14.41
N SER A 68 -21.56 -30.43 -15.52
CA SER A 68 -20.61 -29.43 -15.99
C SER A 68 -21.30 -28.12 -16.38
N ALA A 69 -22.46 -28.20 -17.05
CA ALA A 69 -23.28 -27.03 -17.35
C ALA A 69 -23.80 -26.35 -16.08
N ALA A 70 -24.28 -27.14 -15.10
CA ALA A 70 -24.75 -26.63 -13.81
C ALA A 70 -23.62 -25.92 -13.03
N VAL A 71 -22.43 -26.53 -12.96
CA VAL A 71 -21.24 -25.93 -12.31
C VAL A 71 -20.85 -24.63 -13.01
N ALA A 72 -20.90 -24.55 -14.34
CA ALA A 72 -20.61 -23.32 -15.06
C ALA A 72 -21.62 -22.19 -14.76
N VAL A 73 -22.89 -22.53 -14.56
CA VAL A 73 -23.92 -21.56 -14.13
C VAL A 73 -23.67 -21.11 -12.69
N ILE A 74 -23.40 -22.04 -11.77
CA ILE A 74 -23.12 -21.73 -10.35
C ILE A 74 -21.88 -20.85 -10.24
N ARG A 75 -20.79 -21.17 -10.94
CA ARG A 75 -19.57 -20.34 -10.96
C ARG A 75 -19.85 -18.91 -11.44
N ARG A 76 -20.67 -18.73 -12.48
CA ARG A 76 -21.10 -17.41 -12.96
C ARG A 76 -21.92 -16.66 -11.90
N LYS A 77 -22.79 -17.35 -11.16
CA LYS A 77 -23.54 -16.75 -10.04
C LYS A 77 -22.62 -16.38 -8.88
N MET A 78 -21.71 -17.26 -8.46
CA MET A 78 -20.73 -16.99 -7.40
C MET A 78 -19.84 -15.80 -7.73
N ALA A 79 -19.42 -15.62 -8.99
CA ALA A 79 -18.66 -14.45 -9.42
C ALA A 79 -19.39 -13.12 -9.19
N ARG A 80 -20.73 -13.11 -9.16
CA ARG A 80 -21.53 -11.92 -8.81
C ARG A 80 -21.49 -11.60 -7.31
N PHE A 81 -21.32 -12.61 -6.47
CA PHE A 81 -21.26 -12.49 -5.01
C PHE A 81 -19.82 -12.34 -4.48
N GLY A 82 -18.81 -12.41 -5.36
CA GLY A 82 -17.43 -12.13 -4.99
C GLY A 82 -17.31 -10.69 -4.47
N THR A 83 -16.66 -10.52 -3.33
CA THR A 83 -16.34 -9.21 -2.76
C THR A 83 -15.47 -8.44 -3.75
N ARG A 84 -16.08 -7.53 -4.52
CA ARG A 84 -15.36 -6.59 -5.35
C ARG A 84 -15.13 -5.35 -4.51
N ALA A 85 -13.87 -5.07 -4.20
CA ALA A 85 -13.50 -3.75 -3.71
C ALA A 85 -13.98 -2.72 -4.75
N LEU A 86 -14.74 -1.72 -4.30
CA LEU A 86 -15.12 -0.57 -5.11
C LEU A 86 -13.83 0.15 -5.50
N SER A 87 -13.32 -0.18 -6.69
CA SER A 87 -12.10 0.36 -7.25
C SER A 87 -12.45 1.06 -8.56
N VAL A 88 -11.74 2.14 -8.82
CA VAL A 88 -11.92 2.89 -10.06
C VAL A 88 -11.36 2.06 -11.21
N VAL A 89 -12.24 1.47 -12.02
CA VAL A 89 -11.86 0.68 -13.19
C VAL A 89 -11.70 1.55 -14.43
N ASN A 90 -10.81 1.13 -15.35
CA ASN A 90 -10.72 1.76 -16.65
C ASN A 90 -11.98 1.43 -17.47
N VAL A 91 -12.57 2.46 -18.09
CA VAL A 91 -13.75 2.31 -18.94
C VAL A 91 -13.30 2.00 -20.38
N PRO A 92 -13.86 0.97 -21.03
CA PRO A 92 -13.58 0.71 -22.45
C PRO A 92 -13.92 1.92 -23.32
N GLY A 93 -13.09 2.17 -24.33
CA GLY A 93 -13.39 3.16 -25.37
C GLY A 93 -14.43 2.65 -26.38
N PRO A 94 -14.83 3.51 -27.34
CA PRO A 94 -15.69 3.12 -28.45
C PRO A 94 -15.09 1.93 -29.22
N PRO A 95 -15.90 0.93 -29.64
CA PRO A 95 -17.36 0.90 -29.63
C PRO A 95 -18.00 0.39 -28.32
N ASN A 96 -17.21 -0.16 -27.39
CA ASN A 96 -17.72 -0.85 -26.20
C ASN A 96 -17.99 0.08 -25.01
N GLY A 97 -17.71 1.37 -25.16
CA GLY A 97 -17.97 2.40 -24.15
C GLY A 97 -17.85 3.82 -24.72
N PRO A 98 -18.05 4.85 -23.88
CA PRO A 98 -18.05 6.23 -24.32
C PRO A 98 -16.67 6.71 -24.75
N GLY A 99 -16.62 7.58 -25.76
CA GLY A 99 -15.40 8.30 -26.15
C GLY A 99 -14.96 9.30 -25.07
N VAL A 100 -13.73 9.80 -25.18
CA VAL A 100 -13.24 10.86 -24.29
C VAL A 100 -13.96 12.17 -24.65
N PRO A 101 -14.73 12.78 -23.73
CA PRO A 101 -15.41 14.02 -24.01
C PRO A 101 -14.40 15.16 -24.19
N ALA A 102 -14.65 16.05 -25.15
CA ALA A 102 -13.86 17.26 -25.32
C ALA A 102 -14.07 18.20 -24.12
N THR A 103 -12.97 18.71 -23.57
CA THR A 103 -12.98 19.72 -22.51
C THR A 103 -13.09 21.10 -23.15
N HIS A 104 -13.95 21.97 -22.62
CA HIS A 104 -14.18 23.31 -23.14
C HIS A 104 -13.94 24.35 -22.04
N VAL A 105 -13.49 25.55 -22.43
CA VAL A 105 -13.51 26.71 -21.54
C VAL A 105 -14.95 27.16 -21.36
N LEU A 106 -15.39 27.30 -20.11
CA LEU A 106 -16.73 27.76 -19.79
C LEU A 106 -16.71 29.28 -19.61
N VAL A 107 -17.46 30.01 -20.44
CA VAL A 107 -17.53 31.49 -20.34
C VAL A 107 -18.23 31.86 -19.04
N GLY A 108 -17.55 32.63 -18.19
CA GLY A 108 -18.07 33.00 -16.87
C GLY A 108 -18.31 31.81 -15.92
N GLY A 109 -17.77 30.63 -16.22
CA GLY A 109 -18.00 29.41 -15.44
C GLY A 109 -19.35 28.72 -15.69
N ASP A 110 -20.15 29.17 -16.67
CA ASP A 110 -21.43 28.53 -17.01
C ASP A 110 -21.22 27.27 -17.85
N PHE A 111 -21.65 26.12 -17.31
CA PHE A 111 -21.56 24.82 -17.97
C PHE A 111 -22.41 24.71 -19.24
N ARG A 112 -23.42 25.57 -19.41
CA ARG A 112 -24.32 25.58 -20.58
C ARG A 112 -23.73 26.32 -21.77
N HIS A 113 -22.69 27.13 -21.56
CA HIS A 113 -22.07 27.96 -22.58
C HIS A 113 -20.59 27.55 -22.78
N PRO A 114 -20.34 26.36 -23.36
CA PRO A 114 -18.98 25.95 -23.71
C PRO A 114 -18.45 26.84 -24.84
N ALA A 115 -17.28 27.43 -24.64
CA ALA A 115 -16.54 28.16 -25.66
C ALA A 115 -15.51 27.24 -26.32
N LYS A 116 -14.26 27.74 -26.48
CA LYS A 116 -13.20 27.03 -27.18
C LYS A 116 -12.90 25.69 -26.51
N ALA A 117 -12.85 24.61 -27.31
CA ALA A 117 -12.31 23.33 -26.88
C ALA A 117 -10.82 23.48 -26.53
N VAL A 118 -10.42 22.89 -25.42
CA VAL A 118 -9.05 22.92 -24.92
C VAL A 118 -8.49 21.52 -24.82
N GLU A 119 -7.21 21.42 -25.15
CA GLU A 119 -6.45 20.21 -24.93
C GLU A 119 -6.06 20.09 -23.46
N PRO A 120 -5.86 18.86 -22.95
CA PRO A 120 -5.41 18.66 -21.59
C PRO A 120 -4.00 19.25 -21.45
N GLY A 121 -3.81 20.11 -20.46
CA GLY A 121 -2.52 20.72 -20.13
C GLY A 121 -2.35 20.86 -18.63
N PHE A 122 -1.18 21.36 -18.22
CA PHE A 122 -0.90 21.66 -16.82
C PHE A 122 -1.10 23.16 -16.55
N PRO A 123 -1.28 23.58 -15.28
CA PRO A 123 -1.43 24.99 -14.95
C PRO A 123 -0.19 25.81 -15.35
N SER A 124 -0.31 26.60 -16.42
CA SER A 124 0.79 27.42 -16.96
C SER A 124 1.30 28.47 -15.96
N ALA A 125 0.45 28.91 -15.03
CA ALA A 125 0.85 29.83 -13.96
C ALA A 125 1.91 29.27 -12.99
N ILE A 126 2.06 27.93 -12.94
CA ILE A 126 2.99 27.25 -12.02
C ILE A 126 4.30 26.93 -12.74
N THR A 127 4.22 26.39 -13.95
CA THR A 127 5.41 25.88 -14.68
C THR A 127 5.90 26.82 -15.77
N GLY A 128 5.14 27.85 -16.13
CA GLY A 128 5.38 28.67 -17.32
C GLY A 128 5.13 27.93 -18.64
N ASN A 129 4.87 26.62 -18.60
CA ASN A 129 4.62 25.81 -19.78
C ASN A 129 3.16 25.98 -20.24
N SER A 130 2.97 26.39 -21.49
CA SER A 130 1.66 26.55 -22.12
C SER A 130 1.31 25.41 -23.09
N ASP A 131 2.23 24.47 -23.28
CA ASP A 131 2.07 23.37 -24.21
C ASP A 131 1.09 22.32 -23.65
N PRO A 132 0.33 21.64 -24.53
CA PRO A 132 -0.51 20.51 -24.16
C PRO A 132 0.30 19.39 -23.50
N ALA A 133 -0.31 18.71 -22.54
CA ALA A 133 0.31 17.58 -21.87
C ALA A 133 0.43 16.38 -22.81
N GLU A 134 1.63 15.80 -22.89
CA GLU A 134 1.85 14.56 -23.63
C GLU A 134 1.13 13.38 -22.96
N ILE A 135 0.00 12.97 -23.54
CA ILE A 135 -0.78 11.82 -23.04
C ILE A 135 -0.48 10.60 -23.90
N GLN A 136 0.17 9.61 -23.31
CA GLN A 136 0.35 8.31 -23.95
C GLN A 136 -1.00 7.60 -24.07
N LEU A 137 -1.50 7.52 -25.30
CA LEU A 137 -2.69 6.75 -25.64
C LEU A 137 -2.38 5.25 -25.65
N ASP A 138 -3.39 4.45 -25.32
CA ASP A 138 -3.29 2.99 -25.43
C ASP A 138 -3.12 2.60 -26.91
N ARG A 139 -2.19 1.68 -27.21
CA ARG A 139 -1.85 1.25 -28.59
C ARG A 139 -3.08 0.79 -29.37
N TYR A 140 -4.02 0.16 -28.66
CA TYR A 140 -5.25 -0.38 -29.25
C TYR A 140 -6.48 0.49 -28.98
N MET A 141 -6.31 1.69 -28.41
CA MET A 141 -7.38 2.60 -28.01
C MET A 141 -8.49 1.95 -27.16
N ALA A 142 -8.21 0.81 -26.55
CA ALA A 142 -9.19 0.06 -25.76
C ALA A 142 -9.59 0.84 -24.49
N PHE A 143 -8.69 1.67 -23.97
CA PHE A 143 -8.93 2.51 -22.79
C PHE A 143 -8.38 3.93 -23.02
N PRO A 144 -9.15 4.82 -23.67
CA PRO A 144 -8.65 6.11 -24.11
C PRO A 144 -8.32 7.07 -22.95
N THR A 145 -8.89 6.84 -21.76
CA THR A 145 -8.63 7.64 -20.55
C THR A 145 -7.40 7.18 -19.75
N ARG A 146 -6.83 6.00 -20.05
CA ARG A 146 -5.79 5.34 -19.24
C ARG A 146 -4.53 6.21 -19.06
N GLY A 147 -4.14 6.98 -20.08
CA GLY A 147 -2.92 7.79 -20.06
C GLY A 147 -3.01 9.08 -19.23
N ARG A 148 -4.21 9.63 -19.03
CA ARG A 148 -4.38 10.98 -18.46
C ARG A 148 -3.94 11.07 -16.99
N ARG A 149 -4.29 10.06 -16.18
CA ARG A 149 -3.88 10.00 -14.76
C ARG A 149 -2.38 9.78 -14.61
N LEU A 150 -1.80 8.96 -15.48
CA LEU A 150 -0.37 8.72 -15.47
C LEU A 150 0.41 9.98 -15.87
N ALA A 151 -0.05 10.70 -16.89
CA ALA A 151 0.53 11.99 -17.28
C ALA A 151 0.48 12.99 -16.12
N LEU A 152 -0.67 13.11 -15.43
CA LEU A 152 -0.78 13.95 -14.24
C LEU A 152 0.15 13.50 -13.10
N ALA A 153 0.22 12.20 -12.82
CA ALA A 153 1.08 11.67 -11.76
C ALA A 153 2.57 11.93 -12.04
N ARG A 154 3.00 11.76 -13.31
CA ARG A 154 4.37 12.08 -13.74
C ARG A 154 4.67 13.56 -13.55
N TRP A 155 3.76 14.44 -13.95
CA TRP A 155 3.91 15.89 -13.76
C TRP A 155 3.93 16.32 -12.29
N ILE A 156 3.13 15.70 -11.43
CA ILE A 156 3.17 15.97 -9.98
C ILE A 156 4.53 15.57 -9.40
N ALA A 157 5.05 14.40 -9.77
CA ALA A 157 6.32 13.88 -9.27
C ALA A 157 7.54 14.32 -10.11
N ASP A 158 7.36 15.32 -10.97
CA ASP A 158 8.42 15.83 -11.84
C ASP A 158 9.40 16.68 -11.02
N PRO A 159 10.73 16.47 -11.14
CA PRO A 159 11.73 17.34 -10.53
C PRO A 159 11.61 18.82 -10.91
N ASP A 160 11.11 19.10 -12.12
CA ASP A 160 10.91 20.47 -12.61
C ASP A 160 9.66 21.13 -11.99
N ASN A 161 8.86 20.38 -11.22
CA ASN A 161 7.74 20.89 -10.46
C ASN A 161 8.19 21.25 -9.02
N PRO A 162 8.44 22.53 -8.70
CA PRO A 162 8.99 22.92 -7.40
C PRO A 162 7.98 22.79 -6.25
N LEU A 163 6.67 22.73 -6.54
CA LEU A 163 5.65 22.76 -5.50
C LEU A 163 5.52 21.43 -4.76
N THR A 164 5.59 20.30 -5.48
CA THR A 164 5.34 18.99 -4.87
C THR A 164 6.34 18.68 -3.76
N ALA A 165 7.63 18.92 -4.02
CA ALA A 165 8.68 18.70 -3.04
C ALA A 165 8.53 19.64 -1.83
N ARG A 166 8.32 20.95 -2.07
CA ARG A 166 8.10 21.94 -1.00
C ARG A 166 6.90 21.60 -0.11
N VAL A 167 5.77 21.24 -0.71
CA VAL A 167 4.55 20.88 0.02
C VAL A 167 4.78 19.62 0.85
N MET A 168 5.39 18.59 0.27
CA MET A 168 5.61 17.32 0.97
C MET A 168 6.57 17.47 2.15
N VAL A 169 7.70 18.16 1.93
CA VAL A 169 8.67 18.46 2.99
C VAL A 169 8.03 19.28 4.11
N ASN A 170 7.26 20.31 3.78
CA ASN A 170 6.59 21.12 4.79
C ASN A 170 5.59 20.29 5.62
N ARG A 171 4.88 19.33 5.01
CA ARG A 171 4.01 18.40 5.76
C ARG A 171 4.80 17.49 6.68
N ILE A 172 5.91 16.92 6.19
CA ILE A 172 6.80 16.09 7.01
C ILE A 172 7.32 16.90 8.20
N TRP A 173 7.74 18.15 7.96
CA TRP A 173 8.17 19.08 8.97
C TRP A 173 7.06 19.36 10.00
N GLN A 174 5.86 19.67 9.54
CA GLN A 174 4.68 19.90 10.40
C GLN A 174 4.41 18.73 11.35
N HIS A 175 4.55 17.49 10.87
CA HIS A 175 4.34 16.31 11.71
C HIS A 175 5.37 16.19 12.83
N HIS A 176 6.63 16.56 12.58
CA HIS A 176 7.70 16.45 13.58
C HIS A 176 7.74 17.63 14.56
N PHE A 177 7.59 18.85 14.05
CA PHE A 177 7.73 20.09 14.82
C PHE A 177 6.38 20.68 15.28
N GLY A 178 5.25 20.10 14.84
CA GLY A 178 3.89 20.56 15.14
C GLY A 178 3.44 21.80 14.35
N ARG A 179 4.39 22.63 13.89
CA ARG A 179 4.15 23.80 13.02
C ARG A 179 5.06 23.72 11.81
N GLY A 180 4.51 24.08 10.64
CA GLY A 180 5.25 24.06 9.38
C GLY A 180 6.16 25.27 9.24
N ILE A 181 7.12 25.15 8.32
CA ILE A 181 7.88 26.31 7.83
C ILE A 181 6.91 27.28 7.15
N VAL A 182 5.96 26.73 6.39
CA VAL A 182 4.73 27.39 5.96
C VAL A 182 3.60 26.83 6.83
N GLU A 183 2.93 27.69 7.57
CA GLU A 183 1.86 27.31 8.49
C GLU A 183 0.67 26.70 7.73
N THR A 184 0.34 27.30 6.58
CA THR A 184 -0.71 26.83 5.67
C THR A 184 -0.22 25.68 4.79
N ALA A 185 -0.31 24.45 5.30
CA ALA A 185 0.12 23.22 4.61
C ALA A 185 -0.44 23.01 3.19
N SER A 186 -1.62 23.57 2.92
CA SER A 186 -2.38 23.40 1.69
C SER A 186 -2.44 24.66 0.82
N ASP A 187 -1.85 25.78 1.27
CA ASP A 187 -1.85 27.04 0.53
C ASP A 187 -0.45 27.66 0.55
N PHE A 188 0.25 27.48 -0.57
CA PHE A 188 1.56 28.07 -0.87
C PHE A 188 1.43 29.28 -1.80
N GLY A 189 0.19 29.73 -2.08
CA GLY A 189 -0.10 30.87 -2.93
C GLY A 189 -0.08 32.20 -2.16
N ARG A 190 -0.57 33.28 -2.80
CA ARG A 190 -0.65 34.62 -2.19
C ARG A 190 -1.57 34.68 -0.95
N ASN A 191 -2.52 33.76 -0.85
CA ASN A 191 -3.46 33.69 0.27
C ASN A 191 -2.90 32.87 1.45
N GLY A 192 -1.80 32.15 1.23
CA GLY A 192 -1.12 31.39 2.26
C GLY A 192 -0.22 32.24 3.15
N SER A 193 0.21 31.64 4.27
CA SER A 193 1.26 32.19 5.12
C SER A 193 2.60 32.22 4.39
N ARG A 194 3.42 33.24 4.65
CA ARG A 194 4.79 33.27 4.12
C ARG A 194 5.66 32.24 4.84
N PRO A 195 6.62 31.59 4.14
CA PRO A 195 7.59 30.73 4.79
C PRO A 195 8.40 31.50 5.83
N THR A 196 8.57 30.93 7.02
CA THR A 196 9.44 31.50 8.06
C THR A 196 10.90 31.45 7.64
N HIS A 197 11.32 30.33 7.04
CA HIS A 197 12.69 30.07 6.58
C HIS A 197 12.65 29.59 5.12
N PRO A 198 12.59 30.49 4.13
CA PRO A 198 12.43 30.12 2.72
C PRO A 198 13.62 29.33 2.18
N GLU A 199 14.85 29.70 2.54
CA GLU A 199 16.07 29.01 2.10
C GLU A 199 16.15 27.58 2.61
N LEU A 200 15.74 27.35 3.87
CA LEU A 200 15.66 26.02 4.46
C LEU A 200 14.64 25.14 3.73
N LEU A 201 13.46 25.69 3.42
CA LEU A 201 12.42 24.99 2.69
C LEU A 201 12.91 24.56 1.30
N ASP A 202 13.59 25.45 0.60
CA ASP A 202 14.14 25.19 -0.73
C ASP A 202 15.25 24.15 -0.69
N TRP A 203 16.15 24.25 0.28
CA TRP A 203 17.20 23.26 0.48
C TRP A 203 16.63 21.87 0.80
N LEU A 204 15.67 21.77 1.71
CA LEU A 204 15.02 20.49 2.02
C LEU A 204 14.25 19.92 0.83
N ALA A 205 13.61 20.76 0.02
CA ALA A 205 12.92 20.34 -1.19
C ALA A 205 13.89 19.75 -2.22
N LEU A 206 15.03 20.40 -2.45
CA LEU A 206 16.10 19.88 -3.32
C LEU A 206 16.64 18.55 -2.79
N LYS A 207 16.92 18.47 -1.48
CA LYS A 207 17.37 17.23 -0.85
C LYS A 207 16.35 16.09 -1.00
N PHE A 208 15.06 16.38 -0.95
CA PHE A 208 14.04 15.35 -1.14
C PHE A 208 14.04 14.77 -2.57
N ILE A 209 14.29 15.60 -3.57
CA ILE A 209 14.45 15.18 -4.96
C ILE A 209 15.74 14.37 -5.14
N GLU A 210 16.86 14.83 -4.59
CA GLU A 210 18.16 14.14 -4.61
C GLU A 210 18.08 12.73 -3.98
N GLU A 211 17.35 12.61 -2.87
CA GLU A 211 17.09 11.35 -2.15
C GLU A 211 16.01 10.48 -2.82
N LYS A 212 15.69 10.74 -4.10
CA LYS A 212 14.73 9.99 -4.91
C LYS A 212 13.34 9.90 -4.27
N TRP A 213 12.87 10.99 -3.69
CA TRP A 213 11.55 11.08 -3.05
C TRP A 213 11.40 10.15 -1.84
N SER A 214 12.51 9.76 -1.19
CA SER A 214 12.51 8.91 -0.01
C SER A 214 12.07 9.67 1.25
N ILE A 215 10.81 9.46 1.66
CA ILE A 215 10.26 10.04 2.90
C ILE A 215 11.11 9.65 4.12
N LYS A 216 11.62 8.41 4.14
CA LYS A 216 12.47 7.91 5.23
C LYS A 216 13.79 8.67 5.33
N ALA A 217 14.40 9.03 4.20
CA ALA A 217 15.65 9.80 4.20
C ALA A 217 15.44 11.18 4.81
N ILE A 218 14.35 11.86 4.41
CA ILE A 218 14.00 13.17 4.96
C ILE A 218 13.63 13.12 6.44
N HIS A 219 12.89 12.09 6.87
CA HIS A 219 12.65 11.87 8.30
C HIS A 219 13.96 11.76 9.07
N ARG A 220 14.90 10.91 8.61
CA ARG A 220 16.20 10.76 9.26
C ARG A 220 16.94 12.10 9.33
N LEU A 221 17.02 12.81 8.21
CA LEU A 221 17.68 14.12 8.13
C LEU A 221 17.12 15.11 9.16
N MET A 222 15.79 15.22 9.26
CA MET A 222 15.15 16.10 10.24
C MET A 222 15.39 15.65 11.68
N LEU A 223 15.26 14.35 11.96
CA LEU A 223 15.45 13.78 13.31
C LEU A 223 16.91 13.89 13.80
N ASP A 224 17.87 13.87 12.86
CA ASP A 224 19.29 14.04 13.13
C ASP A 224 19.74 15.51 13.18
N SER A 225 18.83 16.46 12.96
CA SER A 225 19.14 17.89 13.04
C SER A 225 19.38 18.35 14.47
N SER A 226 20.19 19.40 14.64
CA SER A 226 20.37 20.06 15.93
C SER A 226 19.04 20.62 16.45
N THR A 227 18.21 21.18 15.56
CA THR A 227 16.88 21.74 15.86
C THR A 227 15.93 20.72 16.46
N TYR A 228 15.87 19.49 15.93
CA TYR A 228 15.00 18.45 16.47
C TYR A 228 15.49 17.94 17.84
N ARG A 229 16.80 17.91 18.06
CA ARG A 229 17.42 17.44 19.32
C ARG A 229 17.49 18.50 20.42
N GLN A 230 16.97 19.71 20.19
CA GLN A 230 16.93 20.75 21.22
C GLN A 230 16.07 20.31 22.42
N ALA A 231 16.45 20.75 23.62
CA ALA A 231 15.62 20.55 24.80
C ALA A 231 14.38 21.45 24.77
N SER A 232 13.22 20.92 25.19
CA SER A 232 12.01 21.73 25.39
C SER A 232 12.10 22.62 26.63
N ALA A 233 12.74 22.12 27.68
CA ALA A 233 13.08 22.89 28.86
C ALA A 233 14.42 23.58 28.60
N ASN A 234 14.37 24.88 28.33
CA ASN A 234 15.56 25.71 28.16
C ASN A 234 15.55 26.81 29.23
N PRO A 235 16.24 26.61 30.38
CA PRO A 235 16.31 27.61 31.46
C PRO A 235 16.94 28.93 31.01
N ALA A 236 17.85 28.90 30.03
CA ALA A 236 18.47 30.11 29.47
C ALA A 236 17.49 30.95 28.62
N ALA A 237 16.29 30.42 28.36
CA ALA A 237 15.25 31.05 27.56
C ALA A 237 13.93 31.28 28.35
N GLU A 238 13.94 31.07 29.67
CA GLU A 238 12.92 31.61 30.57
C GLU A 238 12.97 33.14 30.52
N GLY A 239 12.30 33.73 29.53
CA GLY A 239 12.24 35.19 29.37
C GLY A 239 12.47 35.74 27.96
N ASN A 240 12.53 34.91 26.91
CA ASN A 240 12.64 35.46 25.56
C ASN A 240 11.28 35.99 25.06
N GLY A 241 10.86 37.15 25.59
CA GLY A 241 9.64 37.86 25.19
C GLY A 241 9.63 38.30 23.72
N SER A 242 10.75 38.17 23.02
CA SER A 242 10.94 38.52 21.62
C SER A 242 10.27 37.54 20.63
N ASP A 243 10.14 36.25 20.97
CA ASP A 243 9.51 35.22 20.11
C ASP A 243 8.74 34.19 20.96
N PRO A 244 7.58 34.59 21.53
CA PRO A 244 6.75 33.70 22.34
C PRO A 244 6.22 32.50 21.53
N GLU A 245 6.01 32.68 20.22
CA GLU A 245 5.52 31.65 19.31
C GLU A 245 6.58 30.63 18.89
N ASN A 246 7.85 30.82 19.27
CA ASN A 246 8.97 29.96 18.90
C ASN A 246 9.05 29.77 17.37
N THR A 247 8.86 30.84 16.62
CA THR A 247 8.94 30.88 15.16
C THR A 247 10.37 30.63 14.68
N LEU A 248 11.37 31.06 15.46
CA LEU A 248 12.80 30.88 15.18
C LEU A 248 13.36 29.54 15.66
N LEU A 249 12.52 28.66 16.23
CA LEU A 249 12.90 27.30 16.63
C LEU A 249 14.09 27.28 17.61
N TRP A 250 14.04 28.14 18.64
CA TRP A 250 15.07 28.26 19.67
C TRP A 250 14.90 27.22 20.80
N ARG A 251 13.77 26.51 20.84
CA ARG A 251 13.53 25.33 21.69
C ARG A 251 12.66 24.30 20.97
N PHE A 252 12.67 23.06 21.43
CA PHE A 252 11.72 22.08 20.94
C PHE A 252 10.32 22.32 21.52
N ARG A 253 9.30 22.42 20.66
CA ARG A 253 7.92 22.69 21.07
C ARG A 253 7.29 21.43 21.69
N THR A 254 6.74 21.55 22.90
CA THR A 254 5.97 20.47 23.51
C THR A 254 4.72 20.20 22.68
N ARG A 255 4.53 18.94 22.27
CA ARG A 255 3.35 18.49 21.53
C ARG A 255 2.65 17.35 22.26
N ARG A 256 1.38 17.15 21.91
CA ARG A 256 0.66 15.93 22.32
C ARG A 256 1.21 14.75 21.53
N LEU A 257 1.30 13.62 22.21
CA LEU A 257 1.64 12.34 21.60
C LEU A 257 0.36 11.64 21.16
N ASP A 258 0.41 11.00 20.00
CA ASP A 258 -0.68 10.16 19.51
C ASP A 258 -0.73 8.82 20.26
N ALA A 259 -1.86 8.13 20.19
CA ALA A 259 -2.08 6.87 20.92
C ALA A 259 -1.06 5.79 20.54
N GLU A 260 -0.69 5.76 19.26
CA GLU A 260 0.31 4.89 18.67
C GLU A 260 1.71 5.18 19.25
N GLU A 261 2.07 6.46 19.36
CA GLU A 261 3.36 6.88 19.91
C GLU A 261 3.49 6.51 21.40
N ILE A 262 2.42 6.71 22.17
CA ILE A 262 2.36 6.32 23.59
C ILE A 262 2.50 4.80 23.72
N ARG A 263 1.74 4.04 22.93
CA ARG A 263 1.80 2.57 22.91
C ARG A 263 3.20 2.07 22.58
N ASP A 264 3.81 2.61 21.52
CA ASP A 264 5.14 2.19 21.07
C ASP A 264 6.21 2.58 22.08
N SER A 265 6.08 3.71 22.77
CA SER A 265 6.96 4.11 23.87
C SER A 265 6.90 3.12 25.04
N ILE A 266 5.70 2.65 25.41
CA ILE A 266 5.51 1.62 26.46
C ILE A 266 6.10 0.28 26.01
N LEU A 267 5.87 -0.12 24.75
CA LEU A 267 6.42 -1.35 24.19
C LEU A 267 7.95 -1.30 24.09
N TRP A 268 8.52 -0.15 23.73
CA TRP A 268 9.96 0.08 23.67
C TRP A 268 10.58 -0.03 25.06
N THR A 269 10.05 0.70 26.03
CA THR A 269 10.54 0.72 27.42
C THR A 269 10.42 -0.65 28.09
N SER A 270 9.40 -1.44 27.74
CA SER A 270 9.24 -2.82 28.24
C SER A 270 10.06 -3.86 27.49
N GLY A 271 10.81 -3.48 26.44
CA GLY A 271 11.56 -4.41 25.60
C GLY A 271 10.70 -5.34 24.73
N ARG A 272 9.42 -5.02 24.56
CA ARG A 272 8.44 -5.83 23.81
C ARG A 272 8.14 -5.28 22.42
N LEU A 273 8.74 -4.15 22.04
CA LEU A 273 8.58 -3.60 20.71
C LEU A 273 9.22 -4.54 19.67
N SER A 274 8.39 -5.02 18.74
CA SER A 274 8.85 -5.80 17.60
C SER A 274 9.01 -4.87 16.40
N LEU A 275 10.25 -4.66 15.93
CA LEU A 275 10.54 -3.88 14.72
C LEU A 275 10.21 -4.63 13.42
N ARG A 276 9.78 -5.90 13.52
CA ARG A 276 9.38 -6.71 12.36
C ARG A 276 8.00 -6.27 11.89
N ALA A 277 7.93 -5.71 10.68
CA ALA A 277 6.68 -5.37 10.03
C ALA A 277 5.76 -6.61 9.98
N GLN A 278 4.67 -6.60 10.74
CA GLN A 278 3.62 -7.59 10.58
C GLN A 278 2.90 -7.26 9.27
N ARG A 279 3.10 -8.11 8.24
CA ARG A 279 2.23 -8.03 7.06
C ARG A 279 0.82 -8.32 7.55
N LEU A 280 -0.06 -7.34 7.42
CA LEU A 280 -1.49 -7.57 7.50
C LEU A 280 -1.82 -8.58 6.39
N SER A 281 -2.27 -9.77 6.77
CA SER A 281 -2.76 -10.75 5.81
C SER A 281 -3.93 -10.14 5.03
N PRO A 282 -3.99 -10.33 3.69
CA PRO A 282 -5.00 -9.70 2.83
C PRO A 282 -6.44 -10.15 3.11
N ASP A 283 -6.64 -11.13 3.98
CA ASP A 283 -7.92 -11.70 4.37
C ASP A 283 -8.53 -11.08 5.65
N GLY A 284 -7.86 -10.08 6.26
CA GLY A 284 -8.36 -9.45 7.48
C GLY A 284 -8.38 -10.37 8.70
N SER A 285 -7.85 -11.60 8.58
CA SER A 285 -7.64 -12.49 9.70
C SER A 285 -6.33 -12.08 10.38
N GLY A 286 -6.40 -11.02 11.20
CA GLY A 286 -5.31 -10.72 12.12
C GLY A 286 -4.98 -12.00 12.88
N SER A 287 -3.73 -12.46 12.79
CA SER A 287 -3.29 -13.72 13.39
C SER A 287 -3.62 -13.72 14.88
N ARG A 288 -4.73 -14.33 15.28
CA ARG A 288 -4.95 -14.69 16.66
C ARG A 288 -3.86 -15.70 16.98
N ARG A 289 -2.95 -15.32 17.88
CA ARG A 289 -1.97 -16.26 18.45
C ARG A 289 -2.73 -17.54 18.85
N PRO A 290 -2.31 -18.73 18.39
CA PRO A 290 -2.90 -19.97 18.87
C PRO A 290 -2.38 -20.19 20.29
N GLY A 291 -3.25 -20.15 21.28
CA GLY A 291 -2.89 -20.50 22.67
C GLY A 291 -3.42 -19.56 23.74
N ALA A 292 -4.70 -19.24 23.75
CA ALA A 292 -5.40 -18.88 24.98
C ALA A 292 -6.53 -19.89 25.18
N LYS A 293 -6.17 -21.07 25.70
CA LYS A 293 -7.17 -22.02 26.20
C LYS A 293 -7.82 -21.38 27.42
N SER A 294 -9.13 -21.19 27.35
CA SER A 294 -9.99 -20.90 28.49
C SER A 294 -9.85 -22.02 29.54
N GLY A 295 -9.21 -21.72 30.66
CA GLY A 295 -9.15 -22.58 31.83
C GLY A 295 -9.81 -21.88 33.01
N ARG A 296 -10.97 -22.39 33.44
CA ARG A 296 -11.65 -21.96 34.67
C ARG A 296 -10.78 -22.29 35.89
N GLY A 297 -10.68 -21.31 36.80
CA GLY A 297 -10.51 -21.42 38.25
C GLY A 297 -9.53 -22.44 38.84
N ARG A 298 -8.45 -21.95 39.45
CA ARG A 298 -8.06 -22.12 40.87
C ARG A 298 -6.56 -21.82 41.05
N GLY A 299 -6.22 -21.25 42.21
CA GLY A 299 -4.92 -21.48 42.84
C GLY A 299 -3.83 -20.47 42.54
N MET A 300 -3.62 -19.60 43.53
CA MET A 300 -2.40 -18.86 43.84
C MET A 300 -1.15 -19.75 43.67
N GLY A 301 -0.15 -19.26 42.95
CA GLY A 301 1.12 -19.93 42.71
C GLY A 301 2.17 -18.94 42.22
N ILE A 302 2.93 -18.39 43.16
CA ILE A 302 4.13 -17.61 42.91
C ILE A 302 5.16 -18.54 42.28
N GLU A 303 5.56 -18.32 41.04
CA GLU A 303 6.76 -18.93 40.49
C GLU A 303 7.71 -17.81 40.02
N ARG A 304 8.64 -17.48 40.92
CA ARG A 304 9.83 -16.71 40.59
C ARG A 304 10.67 -17.54 39.62
N ARG A 305 10.92 -17.04 38.42
CA ARG A 305 12.11 -17.41 37.66
C ARG A 305 12.92 -16.17 37.42
N GLY A 306 13.97 -16.03 38.23
CA GLY A 306 15.10 -15.19 37.90
C GLY A 306 15.80 -15.76 36.67
N ALA A 307 15.96 -14.93 35.67
CA ALA A 307 17.00 -15.04 34.66
C ALA A 307 17.60 -13.64 34.57
N GLY A 308 18.91 -13.57 34.80
CA GLY A 308 19.63 -12.37 35.21
C GLY A 308 19.55 -11.19 34.25
N LEU A 309 19.77 -10.00 34.82
CA LEU A 309 20.26 -8.84 34.09
C LEU A 309 21.49 -9.26 33.26
N PRO A 310 21.53 -9.01 31.95
CA PRO A 310 22.81 -8.71 31.31
C PRO A 310 23.26 -7.29 31.71
N PRO A 311 24.57 -7.09 31.92
CA PRO A 311 25.13 -5.82 32.39
C PRO A 311 25.00 -4.72 31.33
N ALA A 312 25.04 -3.47 31.83
CA ALA A 312 25.12 -2.26 31.04
C ALA A 312 26.18 -2.40 29.93
N LEU A 313 25.73 -2.27 28.68
CA LEU A 313 26.62 -1.92 27.57
C LEU A 313 26.91 -0.43 27.71
N ASP A 314 28.00 -0.13 28.39
CA ASP A 314 28.69 1.15 28.33
C ASP A 314 29.06 1.44 26.87
N LEU A 315 28.19 2.16 26.19
CA LEU A 315 28.57 2.89 24.98
C LEU A 315 29.27 4.17 25.45
N HIS A 316 30.59 4.06 25.62
CA HIS A 316 31.48 5.21 25.62
C HIS A 316 31.21 6.05 24.37
N PHE A 317 30.56 7.19 24.55
CA PHE A 317 30.59 8.28 23.58
C PHE A 317 31.99 8.91 23.66
N PRO A 318 32.81 8.85 22.60
CA PRO A 318 34.06 9.61 22.60
C PRO A 318 33.74 11.10 22.67
N ALA A 319 34.46 11.76 23.59
CA ALA A 319 34.38 13.19 23.84
C ALA A 319 34.70 14.02 22.59
N ALA A 320 33.93 15.10 22.43
CA ALA A 320 34.28 16.36 21.78
C ALA A 320 35.10 16.26 20.47
N LEU A 321 34.40 16.18 19.33
CA LEU A 321 34.87 16.89 18.14
C LEU A 321 34.42 18.35 18.23
N ALA A 322 35.38 19.25 18.00
CA ALA A 322 35.23 20.70 18.04
C ALA A 322 34.03 21.21 17.21
N PRO A 323 33.38 22.32 17.62
CA PRO A 323 32.26 22.87 16.88
C PRO A 323 32.70 23.33 15.48
N PRO A 324 31.96 22.97 14.41
CA PRO A 324 32.13 23.61 13.12
C PRO A 324 31.72 25.09 13.20
N SER A 325 32.30 25.90 12.32
CA SER A 325 32.14 27.35 12.18
C SER A 325 30.67 27.82 12.20
N PRO A 326 30.39 29.05 12.69
CA PRO A 326 29.04 29.56 12.96
C PRO A 326 28.10 29.72 11.76
N ASP A 327 28.57 29.46 10.53
CA ASP A 327 27.76 29.62 9.31
C ASP A 327 26.95 28.37 8.92
N ALA A 328 27.03 27.29 9.70
CA ALA A 328 26.23 26.08 9.50
C ALA A 328 25.38 25.77 10.73
N CYS A 329 24.43 26.65 11.04
CA CYS A 329 23.37 26.36 12.00
C CYS A 329 22.17 25.68 11.29
N PHE A 330 22.43 24.57 10.59
CA PHE A 330 21.48 23.51 10.24
C PHE A 330 22.26 22.21 9.98
#